data_AF-A0A1Q9CCH2-F1
#
_entry.id   AF-A0A1Q9CCH2-F1
#
_cell.length_a   1.000
_cell.length_b   1.000
_cell.length_c   1.000
_cell.angle_alpha   90.00
_cell.angle_beta   90.00
_cell.angle_gamma   90.00
#
_symmetry.space_group_name_H-M   'P 1'
#
loop_
_entity.id
_entity.type
_entity.pdbx_description
1 polymer ?
#
loop_
_entity_poly.entity_id
_entity_poly.type
_entity_poly.pdbx_seq_one_letter_code
_entity_poly.pdbx_strand_id
1 'polypeptide(L)'
;MTTTPLQVMTLATTDKEEHHLLGLQALEKLMKLKEVEPRENRLKEFRILLRKWHPDKNPDQQEVATAVFQFLQKGKLLIESS
;
A
#
# COMPACT_ATOMS: atom_id res chain seq x y z
N MET A 1 1.35 11.17 -47.31
CA MET A 1 2.69 10.87 -46.74
C MET A 1 2.61 11.31 -45.28
N THR A 2 2.22 10.41 -44.36
CA THR A 2 3.12 9.74 -43.39
C THR A 2 4.00 10.77 -42.65
N THR A 3 4.03 10.94 -41.33
CA THR A 3 3.73 10.03 -40.22
C THR A 3 3.79 10.85 -38.91
N THR A 4 2.87 10.55 -37.99
CA THR A 4 2.97 10.47 -36.51
C THR A 4 3.63 11.59 -35.68
N PRO A 5 2.92 12.13 -34.65
CA PRO A 5 3.49 13.04 -33.66
C PRO A 5 4.40 12.30 -32.66
N LEU A 6 5.61 12.84 -32.48
CA LEU A 6 6.55 12.50 -31.40
C LEU A 6 5.98 12.95 -30.05
N GLN A 7 5.12 12.16 -29.41
CA GLN A 7 4.68 12.42 -28.02
C GLN A 7 4.30 11.14 -27.24
N VAL A 8 4.96 10.02 -27.48
CA VAL A 8 4.69 8.75 -26.77
C VAL A 8 5.94 8.23 -26.05
N MET A 9 6.50 9.02 -25.13
CA MET A 9 7.64 8.55 -24.34
C MET A 9 7.76 9.23 -22.97
N THR A 10 6.65 9.37 -22.24
CA THR A 10 6.66 9.95 -20.88
C THR A 10 5.63 9.32 -19.93
N LEU A 11 5.21 8.07 -20.16
CA LEU A 11 4.17 7.43 -19.34
C LEU A 11 4.63 6.15 -18.61
N ALA A 12 5.86 5.66 -18.85
CA ALA A 12 6.30 4.36 -18.33
C ALA A 12 7.07 4.43 -17.00
N THR A 13 7.53 5.60 -16.57
CA THR A 13 8.28 5.76 -15.30
C THR A 13 7.41 6.18 -14.13
N THR A 14 6.21 6.71 -14.38
CA THR A 14 5.29 7.17 -13.33
C THR A 14 4.73 6.00 -12.51
N ASP A 15 4.45 4.87 -13.17
CA ASP A 15 3.81 3.71 -12.53
C ASP A 15 4.67 3.15 -11.37
N LYS A 16 5.97 2.90 -11.57
CA LYS A 16 6.83 2.38 -10.50
C LYS A 16 7.03 3.31 -9.31
N GLU A 17 7.02 4.63 -9.52
CA GLU A 17 7.26 5.61 -8.47
C GLU A 17 6.01 5.82 -7.59
N GLU A 18 4.82 5.81 -8.21
CA GLU A 18 3.55 5.82 -7.51
C GLU A 18 3.38 4.59 -6.60
N HIS A 19 3.81 3.43 -7.09
CA HIS A 19 3.71 2.17 -6.34
C HIS A 19 4.56 2.19 -5.06
N HIS A 20 5.76 2.76 -5.13
CA HIS A 20 6.63 2.91 -3.96
C HIS A 20 6.03 3.90 -2.95
N LEU A 21 5.46 5.00 -3.43
CA LEU A 21 4.80 6.00 -2.60
C LEU A 21 3.60 5.42 -1.83
N LEU A 22 2.80 4.58 -2.50
CA LEU A 22 1.65 3.94 -1.87
C LEU A 22 2.10 2.98 -0.76
N GLY A 23 3.16 2.18 -0.99
CA GLY A 23 3.74 1.32 0.04
C GLY A 23 4.23 2.10 1.27
N LEU A 24 4.88 3.25 1.05
CA LEU A 24 5.29 4.16 2.12
C LEU A 24 4.10 4.70 2.91
N GLN A 25 3.00 5.06 2.25
CA GLN A 25 1.78 5.50 2.94
C GLN A 25 1.17 4.41 3.82
N ALA A 26 1.21 3.14 3.38
CA ALA A 26 0.73 2.02 4.19
C ALA A 26 1.57 1.85 5.46
N LEU A 27 2.90 2.00 5.33
CA LEU A 27 3.83 1.91 6.44
C LEU A 27 3.65 3.06 7.44
N GLU A 28 3.52 4.30 6.95
CA GLU A 28 3.23 5.46 7.80
C GLU A 28 1.93 5.26 8.58
N LYS A 29 0.89 4.73 7.91
CA LYS A 29 -0.38 4.43 8.57
C LYS A 29 -0.19 3.39 9.66
N LEU A 30 0.53 2.30 9.39
CA LEU A 30 0.83 1.27 10.39
C LEU A 30 1.56 1.86 11.61
N MET A 31 2.52 2.75 11.41
CA MET A 31 3.23 3.44 12.50
C MET A 31 2.28 4.30 13.33
N LYS A 32 1.39 5.06 12.70
CA LYS A 32 0.35 5.83 13.41
C LYS A 32 -0.58 4.92 14.19
N LEU A 33 -0.98 3.77 13.62
CA LEU A 33 -1.83 2.80 14.32
C LEU A 33 -1.19 2.26 15.59
N LYS A 34 0.13 2.08 15.65
CA LYS A 34 0.85 1.66 16.86
C LYS A 34 0.64 2.66 18.01
N GLU A 35 0.57 3.95 17.70
CA GLU A 35 0.39 5.03 18.69
C GLU A 35 -1.08 5.17 19.12
N VAL A 36 -2.02 4.56 18.39
CA VAL A 36 -3.45 4.61 18.72
C VAL A 36 -3.75 3.68 19.90
N GLU A 37 -4.18 4.29 20.99
CA GLU A 37 -4.91 3.66 22.08
C GLU A 37 -6.41 4.03 22.00
N PRO A 38 -7.34 3.12 22.34
CA PRO A 38 -7.15 1.77 22.88
C PRO A 38 -6.85 0.70 21.80
N ARG A 39 -6.32 -0.45 22.25
CA ARG A 39 -5.98 -1.63 21.42
C ARG A 39 -7.08 -2.05 20.44
N GLU A 40 -8.35 -1.89 20.83
CA GLU A 40 -9.50 -2.19 19.97
C GLU A 40 -9.57 -1.33 18.72
N ASN A 41 -9.33 -0.01 18.85
CA ASN A 41 -9.33 0.91 17.71
C ASN A 41 -8.14 0.63 16.80
N ARG A 42 -6.97 0.35 17.37
CA ARG A 42 -5.76 -0.10 16.66
C ARG A 42 -6.05 -1.35 15.81
N LEU A 43 -6.71 -2.37 16.36
CA LEU A 43 -7.07 -3.58 15.61
C LEU A 43 -8.19 -3.36 14.57
N LYS A 44 -9.12 -2.42 14.80
CA LYS A 44 -10.17 -2.06 13.83
C LYS A 44 -9.55 -1.37 12.60
N GLU A 45 -8.75 -0.33 12.82
CA GLU A 45 -8.06 0.40 11.75
C GLU A 45 -7.12 -0.53 10.98
N PHE A 46 -6.44 -1.45 11.68
CA PHE A 46 -5.52 -2.37 11.04
C PHE A 46 -6.23 -3.34 10.09
N ARG A 47 -7.42 -3.82 10.47
CA ARG A 47 -8.27 -4.66 9.60
C ARG A 47 -8.76 -3.89 8.36
N ILE A 48 -9.10 -2.62 8.51
CA ILE A 48 -9.49 -1.75 7.39
C ILE A 48 -8.31 -1.56 6.44
N LEU A 49 -7.12 -1.30 6.97
CA LEU A 49 -5.90 -1.14 6.19
C LEU A 49 -5.53 -2.41 5.40
N LEU A 50 -5.62 -3.59 6.03
CA LEU A 50 -5.42 -4.88 5.37
C LEU A 50 -6.39 -5.11 4.22
N ARG A 51 -7.67 -4.79 4.40
CA ARG A 51 -8.67 -4.96 3.34
C ARG A 51 -8.43 -3.99 2.18
N LYS A 52 -8.00 -2.75 2.48
CA LYS A 52 -7.66 -1.75 1.46
C LYS A 52 -6.46 -2.17 0.62
N TRP A 53 -5.49 -2.83 1.24
CA TRP A 53 -4.27 -3.33 0.61
C TRP A 53 -4.36 -4.78 0.13
N HIS A 54 -5.54 -5.39 0.16
CA HIS A 54 -5.69 -6.76 -0.31
C HIS A 54 -5.43 -6.83 -1.84
N PRO A 55 -4.69 -7.83 -2.34
CA PRO A 55 -4.39 -7.95 -3.77
C PRO A 55 -5.64 -8.04 -4.65
N ASP A 56 -6.76 -8.54 -4.12
CA ASP A 56 -8.08 -8.56 -4.78
C ASP A 56 -8.63 -7.14 -5.09
N LYS A 57 -8.35 -6.17 -4.22
CA LYS A 57 -8.79 -4.76 -4.39
C LYS A 57 -7.86 -3.96 -5.28
N ASN A 58 -6.65 -4.46 -5.53
CA ASN A 58 -5.59 -3.77 -6.28
C ASN A 58 -5.07 -4.69 -7.40
N PRO A 59 -5.91 -5.02 -8.39
CA PRO A 59 -5.55 -5.95 -9.47
C PRO A 59 -4.37 -5.43 -10.32
N ASP A 60 -4.29 -4.13 -10.57
CA ASP A 60 -3.18 -3.49 -11.30
C ASP A 60 -1.85 -3.50 -10.52
N GLN A 61 -1.90 -3.57 -9.19
CA GLN A 61 -0.74 -3.41 -8.31
C GLN A 61 -0.56 -4.63 -7.41
N GLN A 62 -0.81 -5.81 -7.96
CA GLN A 62 -0.92 -7.05 -7.20
C GLN A 62 0.38 -7.39 -6.45
N GLU A 63 1.54 -7.16 -7.05
CA GLU A 63 2.85 -7.39 -6.43
C GLU A 63 3.08 -6.49 -5.21
N VAL A 64 2.81 -5.18 -5.36
CA VAL A 64 2.98 -4.18 -4.29
C VAL A 64 1.98 -4.42 -3.18
N ALA A 65 0.71 -4.63 -3.54
CA ALA A 65 -0.34 -4.96 -2.59
C ALA A 65 0.01 -6.22 -1.81
N THR A 66 0.57 -7.25 -2.45
CA THR A 66 1.03 -8.46 -1.77
C THR A 66 2.18 -8.19 -0.81
N ALA A 67 3.20 -7.42 -1.24
CA ALA A 67 4.33 -7.07 -0.38
C ALA A 67 3.89 -6.25 0.85
N VAL A 68 3.05 -5.23 0.64
CA VAL A 68 2.46 -4.42 1.71
C VAL A 68 1.56 -5.28 2.60
N PHE A 69 0.74 -6.16 2.05
CA PHE A 69 -0.15 -7.04 2.81
C PHE A 69 0.65 -7.98 3.74
N GLN A 70 1.70 -8.61 3.23
CA GLN A 70 2.59 -9.46 4.04
C GLN A 70 3.31 -8.64 5.12
N PHE A 71 3.75 -7.42 4.79
CA PHE A 71 4.37 -6.51 5.75
C PHE A 71 3.39 -6.12 6.86
N LEU A 72 2.16 -5.74 6.50
CA LEU A 72 1.10 -5.43 7.45
C LEU A 72 0.81 -6.63 8.35
N GLN A 73 0.67 -7.85 7.79
CA GLN A 73 0.46 -9.07 8.58
C GLN A 73 1.55 -9.29 9.63
N LYS A 74 2.83 -9.05 9.31
CA LYS A 74 3.93 -9.09 10.29
C LYS A 74 3.80 -7.96 11.31
N GLY A 75 3.43 -6.76 10.87
CA GLY A 75 3.15 -5.60 11.71
C GLY A 75 2.03 -5.84 12.73
N LYS A 76 1.04 -6.70 12.42
CA LYS A 76 -0.01 -7.14 13.36
C LYS A 76 0.58 -7.64 14.66
N LEU A 77 1.62 -8.46 14.59
CA LEU A 77 2.26 -9.04 15.78
C LEU A 77 2.89 -7.96 16.66
N LEU A 78 3.47 -6.91 16.07
CA LEU A 78 3.99 -5.76 16.82
C LEU A 78 2.90 -4.97 17.54
N ILE A 79 1.76 -4.73 16.89
CA ILE A 79 0.66 -3.95 17.48
C ILE A 79 -0.23 -4.76 18.42
N GLU A 80 -0.23 -6.08 18.32
CA GLU A 80 -1.02 -6.98 19.15
C GLU A 80 -0.29 -7.39 20.44
N SER A 81 1.04 -7.44 20.41
CA SER A 81 1.90 -7.86 21.53
C SER A 81 2.36 -6.72 22.45
N SER A 82 1.94 -5.47 22.17
CA SER A 82 2.39 -4.26 22.88
C SER A 82 1.25 -3.44 23.45
#